data_AF-A0A7W6RYZ7-F1
#
_entry.id   AF-A0A7W6RYZ7-F1
#
_cell.length_a   1.000
_cell.length_b   1.000
_cell.length_c   1.000
_cell.angle_alpha   90.00
_cell.angle_beta   90.00
_cell.angle_gamma   90.00
#
_symmetry.space_group_name_H-M   'P 1'
#
loop_
_entity.id
_entity.type
_entity.pdbx_description
1 polymer ?
#
loop_
_entity_poly.entity_id
_entity_poly.type
_entity_poly.pdbx_seq_one_letter_code
_entity_poly.pdbx_strand_id
1 'polypeptide(L)'
;MRRAARGVAFLGLSLLAAAWLAHALGRGAPADRAEAAVVEALGQGRPARWHDAANAWRDALALSPADPFAWTGLAWTEAARGAPAPYVDRLMDRAAALAPQVPEIARARAAWTASRPPPAAPAP
;
A
#
# COMPACT_ATOMS: atom_id res chain seq x y z
N MET A 1 -46.14 21.39 -5.90
CA MET A 1 -45.25 20.78 -6.91
C MET A 1 -43.76 20.76 -6.52
N ARG A 2 -43.18 21.84 -5.97
CA ARG A 2 -41.73 21.90 -5.63
C ARG A 2 -41.22 20.87 -4.59
N ARG A 3 -42.08 20.36 -3.70
CA ARG A 3 -41.72 19.35 -2.68
C ARG A 3 -41.54 17.95 -3.26
N ALA A 4 -42.37 17.56 -4.23
CA ALA A 4 -42.25 16.26 -4.91
C ALA A 4 -40.98 16.17 -5.78
N ALA A 5 -40.65 17.26 -6.50
CA ALA A 5 -39.42 17.34 -7.28
C ALA A 5 -38.14 17.20 -6.43
N ARG A 6 -38.15 17.74 -5.20
CA ARG A 6 -37.03 17.58 -4.25
C ARG A 6 -36.88 16.15 -3.75
N GLY A 7 -38.00 15.45 -3.50
CA GLY A 7 -37.96 14.04 -3.09
C GLY A 7 -37.40 13.11 -4.18
N VAL A 8 -37.79 13.34 -5.43
CA VAL A 8 -37.26 12.58 -6.58
C VAL A 8 -35.76 12.86 -6.79
N ALA A 9 -35.34 14.14 -6.69
CA ALA A 9 -33.92 14.49 -6.80
C ALA A 9 -33.08 13.87 -5.68
N PHE A 10 -33.59 13.84 -4.44
CA PHE A 10 -32.92 13.20 -3.31
C PHE A 10 -32.76 11.69 -3.53
N LEU A 11 -33.84 10.99 -3.93
CA LEU A 11 -33.79 9.56 -4.26
C LEU A 11 -32.79 9.24 -5.38
N GLY A 12 -32.75 10.06 -6.43
CA GLY A 12 -31.78 9.91 -7.52
C GLY A 12 -30.33 10.04 -7.03
N LEU A 13 -30.03 11.04 -6.21
CA LEU A 13 -28.70 11.24 -5.61
C LEU A 13 -28.33 10.10 -4.65
N SER A 14 -29.28 9.61 -3.85
CA SER A 14 -29.06 8.47 -2.94
C SER A 14 -28.72 7.19 -3.69
N LEU A 15 -29.43 6.90 -4.79
CA LEU A 15 -29.14 5.74 -5.64
C LEU A 15 -27.77 5.86 -6.31
N LEU A 16 -27.40 7.07 -6.76
CA LEU A 16 -26.09 7.32 -7.34
C LEU A 16 -24.97 7.10 -6.30
N ALA A 17 -25.16 7.61 -5.08
CA ALA A 17 -24.21 7.42 -3.98
C ALA A 17 -24.08 5.94 -3.60
N ALA A 18 -25.18 5.19 -3.55
CA ALA A 18 -25.18 3.75 -3.27
C ALA A 18 -24.45 2.96 -4.37
N ALA A 19 -24.68 3.29 -5.65
CA ALA A 19 -23.97 2.68 -6.77
C ALA A 19 -22.47 2.97 -6.72
N TRP A 20 -22.09 4.20 -6.37
CA TRP A 20 -20.70 4.60 -6.24
C TRP A 20 -20.01 3.88 -5.07
N LEU A 21 -20.70 3.74 -3.94
CA LEU A 21 -20.22 2.98 -2.79
C LEU A 21 -20.07 1.50 -3.10
N ALA A 22 -21.06 0.87 -3.74
CA ALA A 22 -20.99 -0.52 -4.17
C ALA A 22 -19.84 -0.75 -5.15
N HIS A 23 -19.62 0.19 -6.07
CA HIS A 23 -18.51 0.15 -7.00
C HIS A 23 -17.14 0.32 -6.31
N ALA A 24 -17.06 1.17 -5.28
CA ALA A 24 -15.85 1.32 -4.47
C ALA A 24 -15.53 0.05 -3.67
N LEU A 25 -16.54 -0.57 -3.06
CA LEU A 25 -16.40 -1.83 -2.30
C LEU A 25 -16.06 -3.02 -3.21
N GLY A 26 -16.54 -3.04 -4.45
CA GLY A 26 -16.28 -4.11 -5.41
C GLY A 26 -14.85 -4.17 -5.95
N ARG A 27 -14.02 -3.13 -5.78
CA ARG A 27 -12.62 -3.11 -6.27
C ARG A 27 -11.59 -3.65 -5.27
N GLY A 28 -12.00 -4.04 -4.06
CA GLY A 28 -11.10 -4.38 -2.95
C GLY A 28 -10.31 -3.17 -2.45
N ALA A 29 -9.89 -3.17 -1.18
CA ALA A 29 -9.03 -2.10 -0.70
C ALA A 29 -7.70 -2.11 -1.48
N PRO A 30 -7.07 -0.96 -1.76
CA PRO A 30 -5.82 -0.96 -2.50
C PRO A 30 -4.71 -1.79 -1.83
N ALA A 31 -4.73 -1.88 -0.49
CA ALA A 31 -3.85 -2.77 0.27
C ALA A 31 -4.08 -4.24 -0.09
N ASP A 32 -5.33 -4.73 -0.10
CA ASP A 32 -5.66 -6.10 -0.48
C ASP A 32 -5.20 -6.44 -1.90
N ARG A 33 -5.39 -5.49 -2.84
CA ARG A 33 -4.89 -5.65 -4.23
C ARG A 33 -3.37 -5.74 -4.27
N ALA A 34 -2.69 -4.95 -3.44
CA ALA A 34 -1.24 -4.96 -3.36
C ALA A 34 -0.72 -6.30 -2.81
N GLU A 35 -1.33 -6.81 -1.75
CA GLU A 35 -1.02 -8.11 -1.17
C GLU A 35 -1.24 -9.25 -2.17
N ALA A 36 -2.38 -9.25 -2.87
CA ALA A 36 -2.66 -10.24 -3.91
C ALA A 36 -1.59 -10.21 -5.02
N ALA A 37 -1.17 -9.03 -5.47
CA ALA A 37 -0.12 -8.89 -6.47
C ALA A 37 1.26 -9.39 -5.96
N VAL A 38 1.58 -9.17 -4.68
CA VAL A 38 2.79 -9.75 -4.04
C VAL A 38 2.73 -11.27 -4.02
N VAL A 39 1.58 -11.85 -3.66
CA VAL A 39 1.39 -13.31 -3.65
C VAL A 39 1.54 -13.89 -5.06
N GLU A 40 0.98 -13.26 -6.08
CA GLU A 40 1.19 -13.67 -7.47
C GLU A 40 2.65 -13.56 -7.90
N ALA A 41 3.33 -12.46 -7.53
CA ALA A 41 4.73 -12.23 -7.89
C ALA A 41 5.65 -13.33 -7.33
N LEU A 42 5.45 -13.69 -6.06
CA LEU A 42 6.21 -14.73 -5.36
C LEU A 42 5.81 -16.14 -5.77
N GLY A 43 4.51 -16.44 -5.75
CA GLY A 43 3.99 -17.79 -5.93
C GLY A 43 4.04 -18.27 -7.37
N GLN A 44 3.83 -17.38 -8.34
CA GLN A 44 3.82 -17.73 -9.77
C GLN A 44 5.09 -17.26 -10.50
N GLY A 45 6.05 -16.66 -9.77
CA GLY A 45 7.29 -16.14 -10.37
C GLY A 45 7.04 -15.07 -11.42
N ARG A 46 6.05 -14.19 -11.22
CA ARG A 46 5.65 -13.14 -12.18
C ARG A 46 6.24 -11.79 -11.80
N PRO A 47 7.47 -11.43 -12.25
CA PRO A 47 8.14 -10.21 -11.80
C PRO A 47 7.40 -8.92 -12.18
N ALA A 48 6.58 -8.95 -13.24
CA ALA A 48 5.71 -7.83 -13.60
C ALA A 48 4.75 -7.43 -12.47
N ARG A 49 4.31 -8.39 -11.64
CA ARG A 49 3.37 -8.14 -10.55
C ARG A 49 3.95 -7.31 -9.42
N TRP A 50 5.27 -7.25 -9.28
CA TRP A 50 5.89 -6.33 -8.34
C TRP A 50 5.59 -4.86 -8.65
N HIS A 51 5.47 -4.49 -9.93
CA HIS A 51 5.09 -3.14 -10.34
C HIS A 51 3.63 -2.84 -9.99
N ASP A 52 2.74 -3.80 -10.24
CA ASP A 52 1.32 -3.69 -9.88
C ASP A 52 1.16 -3.54 -8.36
N ALA A 53 1.86 -4.35 -7.57
CA ALA A 53 1.89 -4.26 -6.12
C ALA A 53 2.36 -2.89 -5.63
N ALA A 54 3.45 -2.35 -6.19
CA ALA A 54 3.97 -1.06 -5.78
C ALA A 54 2.99 0.09 -6.09
N ASN A 55 2.30 0.01 -7.23
CA ASN A 55 1.25 0.97 -7.57
C ASN A 55 0.08 0.88 -6.59
N ALA A 56 -0.38 -0.34 -6.27
CA ALA A 56 -1.49 -0.55 -5.35
C ALA A 56 -1.15 -0.11 -3.91
N TRP A 57 0.08 -0.33 -3.44
CA TRP A 57 0.52 0.21 -2.15
C TRP A 57 0.57 1.74 -2.13
N ARG A 58 0.98 2.38 -3.23
CA ARG A 58 0.93 3.84 -3.36
C ARG A 58 -0.50 4.37 -3.38
N ASP A 59 -1.43 3.68 -4.03
CA ASP A 59 -2.86 3.99 -3.94
C ASP A 59 -3.36 3.88 -2.50
N ALA A 60 -2.95 2.83 -1.76
CA ALA A 60 -3.32 2.65 -0.35
C ALA A 60 -2.82 3.83 0.50
N LEU A 61 -1.56 4.24 0.30
CA LEU A 61 -0.95 5.38 0.98
C LEU A 61 -1.55 6.72 0.58
N ALA A 62 -2.10 6.86 -0.63
CA ALA A 62 -2.85 8.04 -1.02
C ALA A 62 -4.16 8.18 -0.24
N LEU A 63 -4.81 7.05 0.10
CA LEU A 63 -6.01 7.02 0.93
C LEU A 63 -5.70 7.15 2.42
N SER A 64 -4.64 6.49 2.89
CA SER A 64 -4.19 6.52 4.28
C SER A 64 -2.67 6.72 4.38
N PRO A 65 -2.20 7.98 4.37
CA PRO A 65 -0.76 8.28 4.44
C PRO A 65 -0.10 7.89 5.76
N ALA A 66 -0.91 7.62 6.79
CA ALA A 66 -0.48 7.25 8.13
C ALA A 66 -0.55 5.73 8.40
N ASP A 67 -0.82 4.90 7.38
CA ASP A 67 -0.84 3.45 7.53
C ASP A 67 0.58 2.86 7.54
N PRO A 68 1.10 2.40 8.71
CA PRO A 68 2.44 1.85 8.78
C PRO A 68 2.60 0.54 8.00
N PHE A 69 1.54 -0.26 7.86
CA PHE A 69 1.60 -1.54 7.15
C PHE A 69 1.72 -1.33 5.64
N ALA A 70 1.00 -0.36 5.09
CA ALA A 70 1.15 0.02 3.69
C ALA A 70 2.56 0.56 3.37
N TRP A 71 3.18 1.31 4.29
CA TRP A 71 4.58 1.73 4.15
C TRP A 71 5.54 0.54 4.15
N THR A 72 5.35 -0.44 5.06
CA THR A 72 6.18 -1.66 5.04
C THR A 72 5.95 -2.52 3.80
N GLY A 73 4.70 -2.64 3.35
CA GLY A 73 4.33 -3.40 2.16
C GLY A 73 4.98 -2.81 0.90
N LEU A 74 4.94 -1.47 0.77
CA LEU A 74 5.65 -0.77 -0.29
C LEU A 74 7.16 -0.99 -0.20
N ALA A 75 7.75 -0.91 1.01
CA ALA A 75 9.18 -1.10 1.20
C ALA A 75 9.67 -2.48 0.73
N TRP A 76 8.99 -3.55 1.16
CA TRP A 76 9.32 -4.91 0.71
C TRP A 76 9.12 -5.10 -0.79
N THR A 77 8.04 -4.53 -1.33
CA THR A 77 7.75 -4.60 -2.76
C THR A 77 8.83 -3.89 -3.58
N GLU A 78 9.27 -2.70 -3.17
CA GLU A 78 10.31 -1.94 -3.85
C GLU A 78 11.69 -2.62 -3.71
N ALA A 79 11.99 -3.22 -2.55
CA ALA A 79 13.18 -4.05 -2.39
C ALA A 79 13.20 -5.22 -3.39
N ALA A 80 12.07 -5.93 -3.54
CA ALA A 80 11.94 -7.03 -4.49
C ALA A 80 12.07 -6.58 -5.96
N ARG A 81 11.73 -5.32 -6.27
CA ARG A 81 11.96 -4.70 -7.59
C ARG A 81 13.43 -4.29 -7.83
N GLY A 82 14.30 -4.42 -6.84
CA GLY A 82 15.69 -4.01 -6.92
C GLY A 82 15.91 -2.52 -6.64
N ALA A 83 14.99 -1.86 -5.94
CA ALA A 83 15.17 -0.47 -5.57
C ALA A 83 16.38 -0.29 -4.63
N PRO A 84 17.11 0.84 -4.70
CA PRO A 84 18.29 1.05 -3.89
C PRO A 84 18.00 0.99 -2.39
N ALA A 85 18.92 0.40 -1.64
CA ALA A 85 18.78 0.24 -0.20
C ALA A 85 18.40 1.53 0.56
N PRO A 86 19.04 2.69 0.29
CA PRO A 86 18.66 3.95 0.95
C PRO A 86 17.22 4.41 0.68
N TYR A 87 16.62 4.00 -0.45
CA TYR A 87 15.22 4.29 -0.73
C TYR A 87 14.30 3.43 0.12
N VAL A 88 14.57 2.12 0.19
CA VAL A 88 13.80 1.18 1.03
C VAL A 88 13.94 1.54 2.52
N ASP A 89 15.13 1.95 2.97
CA ASP A 89 15.38 2.40 4.34
C ASP A 89 14.41 3.52 4.74
N ARG A 90 14.22 4.53 3.87
CA ARG A 90 13.30 5.65 4.14
C ARG A 90 11.84 5.20 4.26
N LEU A 91 11.43 4.20 3.48
CA LEU A 91 10.08 3.64 3.56
C LEU A 91 9.89 2.90 4.90
N MET A 92 10.88 2.11 5.30
CA MET A 92 10.88 1.42 6.61
C MET A 92 10.97 2.40 7.79
N ASP A 93 11.74 3.48 7.66
CA ASP A 93 11.82 4.57 8.65
C ASP A 93 10.45 5.20 8.87
N ARG A 94 9.75 5.47 7.76
CA ARG A 94 8.42 6.09 7.80
C ARG A 94 7.41 5.20 8.51
N ALA A 95 7.40 3.90 8.20
CA ALA A 95 6.54 2.95 8.90
C ALA A 95 6.83 2.90 10.41
N ALA A 96 8.11 2.81 10.79
CA ALA A 96 8.52 2.74 12.19
C ALA A 96 8.20 4.02 12.96
N ALA A 97 8.30 5.19 12.33
CA ALA A 97 7.94 6.46 12.94
C ALA A 97 6.43 6.60 13.18
N LEU A 98 5.60 6.03 12.31
CA LEU A 98 4.14 6.08 12.43
C LEU A 98 3.61 5.14 13.53
N ALA A 99 4.29 4.02 13.77
CA ALA A 99 3.85 3.00 14.71
C ALA A 99 5.01 2.36 15.49
N PRO A 100 5.75 3.13 16.31
CA PRO A 100 6.92 2.64 17.06
C PRO A 100 6.55 1.55 18.08
N GLN A 101 5.31 1.54 18.54
CA GLN A 101 4.79 0.57 19.50
C GLN A 101 4.40 -0.77 18.87
N VAL A 102 4.32 -0.88 17.54
CA VAL A 102 3.88 -2.10 16.85
C VAL A 102 5.09 -3.01 16.60
N PRO A 103 5.20 -4.16 17.29
CA PRO A 103 6.37 -5.03 17.19
C PRO A 103 6.60 -5.59 15.77
N GLU A 104 5.54 -5.79 15.00
CA GLU A 104 5.59 -6.26 13.61
C GLU A 104 6.41 -5.31 12.73
N ILE A 105 6.21 -4.00 12.89
CA ILE A 105 6.92 -2.97 12.12
C ILE A 105 8.39 -2.95 12.49
N ALA A 106 8.70 -3.05 13.80
CA ALA A 106 10.07 -3.17 14.28
C ALA A 106 10.76 -4.43 13.75
N ARG A 107 10.07 -5.58 13.74
CA ARG A 107 10.57 -6.84 13.18
C ARG A 107 10.82 -6.74 11.68
N ALA A 108 9.91 -6.14 10.92
CA ALA A 108 10.07 -5.94 9.49
C ALA A 108 11.32 -5.09 9.17
N ARG A 109 11.52 -4.00 9.90
CA ARG A 109 12.70 -3.14 9.77
C ARG A 109 13.99 -3.88 10.12
N ALA A 110 14.00 -4.64 11.22
CA ALA A 110 15.16 -5.43 11.62
C ALA A 110 15.49 -6.51 10.57
N ALA A 111 14.48 -7.19 10.03
CA ALA A 111 14.65 -8.17 8.96
C ALA A 111 15.24 -7.56 7.69
N TRP A 112 14.77 -6.37 7.27
CA TRP A 112 15.36 -5.64 6.15
C TRP A 112 16.83 -5.26 6.39
N THR A 113 17.14 -4.83 7.61
CA THR A 113 18.51 -4.44 7.97
C THR A 113 19.45 -5.65 7.93
N ALA A 114 18.97 -6.81 8.38
CA ALA A 114 19.71 -8.07 8.38
C ALA A 114 19.88 -8.69 6.98
N SER A 115 18.95 -8.44 6.05
CA SER A 115 19.02 -9.00 4.68
C SER A 115 19.92 -8.21 3.74
N ARG A 116 20.35 -7.00 4.13
CA ARG A 116 21.20 -6.14 3.30
C ARG A 116 22.68 -6.54 3.35
N PRO A 117 23.39 -6.45 2.21
CA PRO A 117 24.85 -6.42 2.22
C PRO A 117 25.36 -5.26 3.10
N PRO A 118 26.45 -5.44 3.85
CA PRO A 118 27.07 -4.34 4.57
C PRO A 118 27.45 -3.23 3.57
N PRO A 119 27.39 -1.95 3.98
CA PRO A 119 27.85 -0.86 3.13
C PRO A 119 29.29 -1.15 2.71
N ALA A 120 29.61 -0.96 1.42
CA ALA A 120 30.97 -1.10 0.93
C ALA A 120 31.88 -0.22 1.78
N ALA A 121 32.93 -0.81 2.35
CA ALA A 121 33.92 -0.05 3.12
C ALA A 121 34.44 1.10 2.24
N PRO A 122 34.62 2.31 2.80
CA PRO A 122 35.21 3.40 2.04
C PRO A 122 36.56 2.92 1.49
N ALA A 123 36.78 3.15 0.19
CA ALA A 123 38.07 2.87 -0.43
C ALA A 123 39.17 3.64 0.33
N PRO A 124 40.35 3.03 0.54
CA PRO A 124 41.45 3.64 1.29
C PRO A 124 41.95 4.94 0.65
#